data_AF-A0A1H0BB44-F1
#
_entry.id   AF-A0A1H0BB44-F1
#
_cell.length_a   1.000
_cell.length_b   1.000
_cell.length_c   1.000
_cell.angle_alpha   90.00
_cell.angle_beta   90.00
_cell.angle_gamma   90.00
#
_symmetry.space_group_name_H-M   'P 1'
#
loop_
_entity.id
_entity.type
_entity.pdbx_description
1 polymer ?
#
loop_
_entity_poly.entity_id
_entity_poly.type
_entity_poly.pdbx_seq_one_letter_code
_entity_poly.pdbx_strand_id
1 'polypeptide(L)'
;MADEVITVDYAFVDGAHMFTSDDKFACGLLVGHQDLKTAFEETAIQLKTLLKLNHDIETEVESLVTFEEFAALVASVPKPTNPHVRPRLKSEVDWHRKAA
;
A
#
# COMPACT_ATOMS: atom_id res chain seq x y z
N MET A 1 13.00 -19.53 17.02
CA MET A 1 12.02 -19.74 15.94
C MET A 1 12.63 -19.10 14.71
N ALA A 2 12.54 -19.70 13.53
CA ALA A 2 13.11 -19.05 12.35
C ALA A 2 12.43 -17.69 12.18
N ASP A 3 13.21 -16.63 11.97
CA ASP A 3 12.69 -15.29 11.70
C ASP A 3 11.90 -15.35 10.38
N GLU A 4 10.58 -15.48 10.48
CA GLU A 4 9.71 -15.65 9.33
C GLU A 4 9.55 -14.31 8.62
N VAL A 5 10.30 -14.12 7.54
CA VAL A 5 10.27 -12.92 6.71
C VAL A 5 8.90 -12.79 6.05
N ILE A 6 8.22 -11.66 6.28
CA ILE A 6 6.95 -11.36 5.62
C ILE A 6 7.24 -10.80 4.24
N THR A 7 6.65 -11.40 3.22
CA THR A 7 6.79 -10.92 1.85
C THR A 7 5.56 -10.13 1.41
N VAL A 8 5.79 -9.10 0.60
CA VAL A 8 4.73 -8.27 0.00
C VAL A 8 4.90 -8.20 -1.51
N ASP A 9 3.79 -8.21 -2.24
CA ASP A 9 3.74 -8.00 -3.67
C ASP A 9 3.08 -6.66 -4.01
N TYR A 10 3.32 -6.13 -5.20
CA TYR A 10 2.67 -4.93 -5.69
C TYR A 10 1.35 -5.26 -6.41
N ALA A 11 0.31 -4.48 -6.12
CA ALA A 11 -0.94 -4.51 -6.85
C ALA A 11 -1.46 -3.08 -7.10
N PHE A 12 -2.08 -2.87 -8.27
CA PHE A 12 -2.85 -1.67 -8.55
C PHE A 12 -4.34 -1.96 -8.38
N VAL A 13 -4.94 -1.47 -7.28
CA VAL A 13 -6.31 -1.78 -6.87
C VAL A 13 -7.12 -0.50 -6.77
N ASP A 14 -8.24 -0.42 -7.48
CA ASP A 14 -9.19 0.71 -7.44
C ASP A 14 -8.55 2.11 -7.60
N GLY A 15 -7.54 2.22 -8.46
CA GLY A 15 -6.86 3.49 -8.73
C GLY A 15 -5.71 3.80 -7.77
N ALA A 16 -5.35 2.88 -6.89
CA ALA A 16 -4.31 3.05 -5.88
C ALA A 16 -3.20 2.00 -6.04
N HIS A 17 -1.96 2.44 -5.85
CA HIS A 17 -0.78 1.58 -5.76
C HIS A 17 -0.70 1.00 -4.35
N MET A 18 -0.73 -0.32 -4.21
CA MET A 18 -0.72 -1.01 -2.92
C MET A 18 0.36 -2.08 -2.90
N PHE A 19 0.95 -2.30 -1.73
CA PHE A 19 1.78 -3.47 -1.43
C PHE A 19 1.00 -4.41 -0.53
N THR A 20 0.72 -5.62 -0.99
CA THR A 20 -0.18 -6.59 -0.35
C THR A 20 0.54 -7.87 0.05
N SER A 21 0.12 -8.51 1.14
CA SER A 21 0.57 -9.83 1.56
C SER A 21 -0.62 -10.76 1.78
N ASP A 22 -0.40 -12.06 1.61
CA ASP A 22 -1.32 -13.09 2.10
C ASP A 22 -1.18 -13.30 3.62
N ASP A 23 -0.15 -12.72 4.25
CA ASP A 23 -0.03 -12.72 5.71
C ASP A 23 -1.18 -11.93 6.35
N LYS A 24 -1.87 -12.58 7.30
CA LYS A 24 -3.03 -12.02 8.01
C LYS A 24 -2.72 -10.77 8.84
N PHE A 25 -1.45 -10.47 9.11
CA PHE A 25 -0.99 -9.30 9.85
C PHE A 25 -0.50 -8.17 8.94
N ALA A 26 -0.29 -8.43 7.64
CA ALA A 26 0.19 -7.46 6.65
C ALA A 26 -0.83 -7.24 5.52
N CYS A 27 -2.07 -6.84 5.87
CA CYS A 27 -3.21 -6.72 4.96
C CYS A 27 -3.20 -5.52 3.99
N GLY A 28 -2.02 -5.09 3.54
CA GLY A 28 -1.89 -4.03 2.54
C GLY A 28 -1.37 -2.71 3.11
N LEU A 29 -0.36 -2.12 2.46
CA LEU A 29 0.15 -0.78 2.75
C LEU A 29 0.19 0.07 1.48
N LEU A 30 -0.15 1.34 1.63
CA LEU A 30 0.03 2.36 0.59
C LEU A 30 1.07 3.37 1.05
N VAL A 31 2.10 3.56 0.24
CA VAL A 31 3.10 4.62 0.44
C VAL A 31 3.04 5.58 -0.74
N GLY A 32 2.83 6.86 -0.44
CA GLY A 32 2.83 7.93 -1.42
C GLY A 32 4.05 8.83 -1.25
N HIS A 33 4.90 8.92 -2.27
CA HIS A 33 6.04 9.84 -2.30
C HIS A 33 6.28 10.36 -3.73
N GLN A 34 6.90 11.53 -3.86
CA GLN A 34 7.20 12.12 -5.19
C GLN A 34 8.33 11.39 -5.91
N ASP A 35 9.30 10.89 -5.13
CA ASP A 35 10.33 9.99 -5.61
C ASP A 35 9.86 8.54 -5.45
N LEU A 36 9.82 7.82 -6.57
CA LEU A 36 9.28 6.48 -6.65
C LEU A 36 10.12 5.44 -5.89
N LYS A 37 11.44 5.65 -5.86
CA LYS A 37 12.36 4.77 -5.15
C LYS A 37 12.15 4.85 -3.64
N THR A 38 12.03 6.07 -3.12
CA THR A 38 11.69 6.31 -1.71
C THR A 38 10.34 5.67 -1.36
N ALA A 39 9.31 5.79 -2.20
CA ALA A 39 8.01 5.14 -1.95
C ALA A 39 8.14 3.61 -1.84
N PHE A 40 8.94 3.00 -2.71
CA PHE A 40 9.21 1.57 -2.72
C PHE A 40 9.94 1.14 -1.44
N GLU A 41 11.07 1.79 -1.12
CA GLU A 41 11.91 1.43 0.03
C GLU A 41 11.22 1.64 1.38
N GLU A 42 10.46 2.72 1.52
CA GLU A 42 9.71 3.02 2.75
C GLU A 42 8.63 1.99 3.05
N THR A 43 8.11 1.27 2.05
CA THR A 43 7.06 0.27 2.26
C THR A 43 7.47 -0.79 3.28
N ALA A 44 8.66 -1.36 3.14
CA ALA A 44 9.16 -2.39 4.05
C ALA A 44 9.38 -1.83 5.48
N ILE A 45 9.95 -0.63 5.58
CA ILE A 45 10.24 0.04 6.85
C ILE A 45 8.95 0.32 7.62
N GLN A 46 7.95 0.88 6.92
CA GLN A 46 6.66 1.22 7.52
C GLN A 46 5.89 -0.04 7.91
N LEU A 47 5.86 -1.09 7.09
CA LEU A 47 5.22 -2.37 7.44
C LEU A 47 5.86 -3.02 8.66
N LYS A 48 7.19 -3.07 8.72
CA LYS A 48 7.93 -3.58 9.89
C LYS A 48 7.55 -2.82 11.16
N THR A 49 7.46 -1.49 11.06
CA THR A 49 7.04 -0.63 12.18
C THR A 49 5.61 -0.94 12.62
N LEU A 50 4.68 -1.06 11.68
CA LEU A 50 3.28 -1.35 11.97
C LEU A 50 3.09 -2.74 12.59
N LEU A 51 3.80 -3.75 12.10
CA LEU A 51 3.75 -5.12 12.66
C LEU A 51 4.22 -5.13 14.11
N LYS A 52 5.30 -4.42 14.43
CA LYS A 52 5.78 -4.29 15.80
C LYS A 52 4.77 -3.55 16.68
N LEU A 53 4.25 -2.41 16.22
CA LEU A 53 3.36 -1.58 17.03
C LEU A 53 1.99 -2.23 17.27
N ASN A 54 1.45 -2.93 16.29
CA ASN A 54 0.07 -3.44 16.35
C ASN A 54 -0.02 -4.88 16.86
N HIS A 55 1.03 -5.68 16.64
CA HIS A 55 1.00 -7.12 16.89
C HIS A 55 2.20 -7.62 17.71
N ASP A 56 3.12 -6.73 18.12
CA ASP A 56 4.38 -7.07 18.80
C ASP A 56 5.27 -8.06 18.02
N ILE A 57 5.12 -8.09 16.70
CA ILE A 57 5.88 -8.96 15.80
C ILE A 57 7.17 -8.24 15.38
N GLU A 58 8.33 -8.81 15.71
CA GLU A 58 9.63 -8.39 15.18
C GLU A 58 10.01 -9.31 14.01
N THR A 59 9.95 -8.79 12.80
CA THR A 59 10.34 -9.53 11.59
C THR A 59 10.91 -8.58 10.53
N GLU A 60 11.52 -9.15 9.50
CA GLU A 60 11.86 -8.45 8.27
C GLU A 60 10.69 -8.48 7.28
N VAL A 61 10.62 -7.43 6.45
CA VAL A 61 9.64 -7.32 5.38
C VAL A 61 10.38 -7.14 4.07
N GLU A 62 10.06 -7.98 3.09
CA GLU A 62 10.69 -7.96 1.77
C GLU A 62 9.64 -7.84 0.66
N SER A 63 9.95 -7.03 -0.36
CA SER A 63 9.13 -6.96 -1.57
C SER A 63 9.51 -8.12 -2.50
N LEU A 64 8.50 -8.81 -3.04
CA LEU A 64 8.66 -9.86 -4.05
C LEU A 64 9.07 -9.29 -5.41
N VAL A 65 8.71 -8.04 -5.66
CA VAL A 65 9.14 -7.31 -6.86
C VAL A 65 10.37 -6.47 -6.56
N THR A 66 11.28 -6.40 -7.51
CA THR A 66 12.40 -5.45 -7.50
C THR A 66 11.91 -4.03 -7.74
N PHE A 67 12.75 -3.04 -7.45
CA PHE A 67 12.43 -1.64 -7.75
C PHE A 67 12.21 -1.43 -9.26
N GLU A 68 12.99 -2.06 -10.11
CA GLU A 68 12.89 -1.96 -11.56
C GLU A 68 11.54 -2.49 -12.08
N GLU A 69 11.10 -3.64 -11.55
CA GLU A 69 9.79 -4.23 -11.87
C GLU A 69 8.66 -3.34 -11.37
N PHE A 70 8.74 -2.86 -10.12
CA PHE A 70 7.78 -1.91 -9.57
C PHE A 70 7.69 -0.65 -10.42
N ALA A 71 8.81 -0.07 -10.83
CA ALA A 71 8.85 1.12 -11.67
C ALA A 71 8.19 0.87 -13.04
N ALA A 72 8.44 -0.30 -13.65
CA ALA A 72 7.80 -0.69 -14.89
C ALA A 72 6.28 -0.87 -14.73
N LEU A 73 5.85 -1.50 -13.63
CA LEU A 73 4.44 -1.71 -13.29
C LEU A 73 3.71 -0.37 -13.09
N VAL A 74 4.28 0.55 -12.32
CA VAL A 74 3.72 1.89 -12.10
C VAL A 74 3.61 2.67 -13.41
N ALA A 75 4.61 2.58 -14.29
CA ALA A 75 4.57 3.22 -15.60
C ALA A 75 3.49 2.63 -16.54
N SER A 76 3.13 1.36 -16.35
CA SER A 76 2.11 0.66 -17.14
C SER A 76 0.67 1.00 -16.73
N VAL A 77 0.49 1.58 -15.54
CA VAL A 77 -0.82 1.94 -15.02
C VAL A 77 -1.40 3.16 -15.77
N PRO A 78 -2.69 3.12 -16.18
CA PRO A 78 -3.33 4.27 -16.81
C PRO A 78 -3.28 5.50 -15.91
N LYS A 79 -2.70 6.59 -16.41
CA LYS A 79 -2.74 7.88 -15.69
C LYS A 79 -4.17 8.39 -15.64
N PRO A 80 -4.66 8.90 -14.49
CA PRO A 80 -5.97 9.52 -14.42
C PRO A 80 -6.02 10.67 -15.43
N THR A 81 -7.01 10.64 -16.32
CA THR A 81 -7.18 11.61 -17.42
C THR A 81 -7.54 13.01 -16.94
N ASN A 82 -7.71 13.22 -15.64
CA ASN A 82 -7.96 14.52 -15.05
C ASN A 82 -7.21 14.69 -13.71
N PRO A 83 -6.17 15.54 -13.64
CA PRO A 83 -5.34 15.70 -12.44
C PRO A 83 -6.08 16.32 -11.23
N HIS A 84 -7.33 16.76 -11.41
CA HIS A 84 -8.14 17.41 -10.36
C HIS A 84 -9.33 16.56 -9.88
N VAL A 85 -9.55 15.37 -10.46
CA VAL A 85 -10.59 14.46 -9.96
C VAL A 85 -9.99 13.68 -8.80
N ARG A 86 -10.22 14.16 -7.58
CA ARG A 86 -10.11 13.30 -6.40
C ARG A 86 -11.07 12.13 -6.64
N PRO A 87 -10.65 10.87 -6.49
CA PRO A 87 -11.59 9.76 -6.43
C PRO A 87 -12.62 10.12 -5.36
N ARG A 88 -13.88 10.29 -5.74
CA ARG A 88 -14.95 10.38 -4.73
C ARG A 88 -14.92 9.04 -4.01
N LEU A 89 -14.40 9.02 -2.79
CA LEU A 89 -14.61 7.93 -1.87
C LEU A 89 -16.13 7.72 -1.81
N LYS A 90 -16.59 6.49 -2.10
CA LYS A 90 -18.00 6.10 -1.99
C LYS A 90 -18.57 6.26 -0.56
N SER A 91 -17.80 6.79 0.40
CA SER A 91 -18.23 7.15 1.75
C SER A 91 -18.82 8.56 1.87
N GLU A 92 -18.91 9.36 0.80
CA GLU A 92 -19.83 10.52 0.74
C GLU A 92 -21.31 10.09 0.63
N VAL A 93 -21.66 8.92 1.18
CA VAL A 93 -23.02 8.50 1.46
C VAL A 93 -23.51 9.33 2.64
N ASP A 94 -24.29 10.37 2.31
CA ASP A 94 -25.31 11.03 3.14
C ASP A 94 -25.36 10.61 4.63
N TRP A 95 -24.43 11.11 5.45
CA TRP A 95 -24.54 11.00 6.92
C TRP A 95 -25.54 12.00 7.53
N HIS A 96 -26.23 12.82 6.72
CA HIS A 96 -27.13 13.88 7.20
C HIS A 96 -28.62 13.72 6.84
N ARG A 97 -29.08 12.54 6.43
CA ARG A 97 -30.53 12.25 6.40
C ARG A 97 -30.92 11.23 7.47
N LYS A 98 -31.04 11.70 8.71
CA LYS A 98 -32.13 11.39 9.66
C LYS A 98 -31.87 12.03 11.03
N ALA A 99 -32.37 13.24 11.22
CA ALA A 99 -32.80 13.78 12.52
C ALA A 99 -33.82 14.89 12.26
N ALA A 100 -35.03 14.48 11.89
CA ALA A 100 -36.26 15.27 11.98
C ALA A 100 -37.42 14.29 12.19
#